data_AF-A0A2S7QHL9-F1
#
_entry.id   AF-A0A2S7QHL9-F1
#
_cell.length_a   1.000
_cell.length_b   1.000
_cell.length_c   1.000
_cell.angle_alpha   90.00
_cell.angle_beta   90.00
_cell.angle_gamma   90.00
#
_symmetry.space_group_name_H-M   'P 1'
#
loop_
_entity.id
_entity.type
_entity.pdbx_description
1 polymer ?
#
loop_
_entity_poly.entity_id
_entity_poly.type
_entity_poly.pdbx_seq_one_letter_code
_entity_poly.pdbx_strand_id
1 'polypeptide(L)'
;MSEEIRNPSIVVPRSIMLSVVINGSLGFAMVVALLFCIGNVDDALGTNTGYPFMEIFLQATQSVSGAATMAAIVTILALCATVGILASTSRMFWAFARDRGLPGWRTLQQVNPSTTIPLWSIAVTTIVSCLLALINIGSATAFNNVISLSVAGLYTSYLICAVLLLYRRTTGGFQEVSSNNSDRPIIVNTAGAQLIWGPWHIPGLFGILNNTFAIVYLTIILFFSFWPPVIPVTAATMNYSSLVTGSVMIFSVLYYLVRGRHEWKGPIIEVHL
;
A
#
# COMPACT_ATOMS: atom_id res chain seq x y z
N MET A 1 0.84 -0.91 14.07
CA MET A 1 -0.60 -0.49 14.04
C MET A 1 -1.55 -1.50 14.63
N SER A 2 -1.50 -2.79 14.27
CA SER A 2 -2.33 -3.80 14.96
C SER A 2 -2.03 -3.92 16.46
N GLU A 3 -0.81 -3.53 16.88
CA GLU A 3 -0.37 -3.47 18.29
C GLU A 3 -1.11 -2.40 19.12
N GLU A 4 -1.63 -1.35 18.49
CA GLU A 4 -2.34 -0.24 19.15
C GLU A 4 -3.87 -0.48 19.22
N ILE A 5 -4.37 -1.57 18.61
CA ILE A 5 -5.81 -1.85 18.49
C ILE A 5 -6.22 -2.85 19.56
N ARG A 6 -7.28 -2.53 20.30
CA ARG A 6 -7.89 -3.48 21.24
C ARG A 6 -8.54 -4.63 20.47
N ASN A 7 -8.16 -5.87 20.78
CA ASN A 7 -8.65 -7.09 20.12
C ASN A 7 -8.45 -7.08 18.58
N PRO A 8 -7.20 -7.01 18.09
CA PRO A 8 -6.92 -6.79 16.67
C PRO A 8 -7.39 -7.96 15.79
N SER A 9 -7.47 -9.18 16.33
CA SER A 9 -7.89 -10.38 15.61
C SER A 9 -9.34 -10.37 15.11
N ILE A 10 -10.20 -9.49 15.67
CA ILE A 10 -11.59 -9.33 15.25
C ILE A 10 -11.83 -7.93 14.65
N VAL A 11 -11.25 -6.89 15.28
CA VAL A 11 -11.50 -5.51 14.87
C VAL A 11 -10.84 -5.22 13.52
N VAL A 12 -9.59 -5.63 13.30
CA VAL A 12 -8.88 -5.33 12.05
C VAL A 12 -9.59 -5.90 10.82
N PRO A 13 -9.97 -7.20 10.77
CA PRO A 13 -10.68 -7.73 9.62
C PRO A 13 -12.03 -7.06 9.37
N ARG A 14 -12.80 -6.76 10.43
CA ARG A 14 -14.09 -6.06 10.31
C ARG A 14 -13.93 -4.65 9.77
N SER A 15 -12.93 -3.91 10.26
CA SER A 15 -12.61 -2.57 9.76
C SER A 15 -12.20 -2.59 8.28
N ILE A 16 -11.42 -3.58 7.85
CA ILE A 16 -11.06 -3.76 6.44
C ILE A 16 -12.31 -4.02 5.59
N MET A 17 -13.18 -4.95 5.99
CA MET A 17 -14.41 -5.27 5.24
C MET A 17 -15.36 -4.07 5.17
N LEU A 18 -15.56 -3.36 6.28
CA LEU A 18 -16.38 -2.16 6.32
C LEU A 18 -15.82 -1.06 5.40
N SER A 19 -14.50 -0.86 5.44
CA SER A 19 -13.82 0.09 4.56
C SER A 19 -14.02 -0.27 3.09
N VAL A 20 -13.92 -1.55 2.72
CA VAL A 20 -14.17 -1.99 1.33
C VAL A 20 -15.61 -1.72 0.91
N VAL A 21 -16.60 -1.98 1.77
CA VAL A 21 -18.02 -1.73 1.44
C VAL A 21 -18.30 -0.24 1.29
N ILE A 22 -17.79 0.60 2.21
CA ILE A 22 -17.97 2.05 2.15
C ILE A 22 -17.26 2.61 0.91
N ASN A 23 -15.97 2.34 0.72
CA ASN A 23 -15.23 2.85 -0.43
C ASN A 23 -15.78 2.32 -1.76
N GLY A 24 -16.20 1.05 -1.81
CA GLY A 24 -16.79 0.45 -3.00
C GLY A 24 -18.13 1.09 -3.37
N SER A 25 -19.03 1.30 -2.40
CA SER A 25 -20.32 1.94 -2.64
C SER A 25 -20.20 3.41 -3.02
N LEU A 26 -19.35 4.17 -2.32
CA LEU A 26 -19.09 5.57 -2.66
C LEU A 26 -18.39 5.71 -4.03
N GLY A 27 -17.40 4.86 -4.31
CA GLY A 27 -16.70 4.83 -5.59
C GLY A 27 -17.66 4.49 -6.74
N PHE A 28 -18.55 3.52 -6.56
CA PHE A 28 -19.57 3.19 -7.54
C PHE A 28 -20.53 4.36 -7.79
N ALA A 29 -21.04 4.99 -6.72
CA ALA A 29 -21.90 6.16 -6.85
C ALA A 29 -21.19 7.34 -7.55
N MET A 30 -19.92 7.55 -7.25
CA MET A 30 -19.08 8.57 -7.90
C MET A 30 -18.90 8.29 -9.39
N VAL A 31 -18.64 7.03 -9.77
CA VAL A 31 -18.51 6.65 -11.20
C VAL A 31 -19.83 6.87 -11.93
N VAL A 32 -20.96 6.50 -11.34
CA VAL A 32 -22.28 6.74 -11.93
C VAL A 32 -22.51 8.24 -12.13
N ALA A 33 -22.27 9.06 -11.10
CA ALA A 33 -22.41 10.52 -11.20
C ALA A 33 -21.49 11.09 -12.29
N LEU A 34 -20.23 10.64 -12.33
CA LEU A 34 -19.27 11.07 -13.36
C LEU A 34 -19.76 10.70 -14.75
N LEU A 35 -20.25 9.49 -14.99
CA LEU A 35 -20.73 9.05 -16.31
C LEU A 35 -21.97 9.82 -16.78
N PHE A 36 -22.81 10.33 -15.87
CA PHE A 36 -23.96 11.18 -16.24
C PHE A 36 -23.59 12.66 -16.42
N CYS A 37 -22.50 13.11 -15.78
CA CYS A 37 -22.05 14.50 -15.82
C CYS A 37 -20.88 14.74 -16.78
N ILE A 38 -20.25 13.68 -17.30
CA ILE A 38 -19.18 13.79 -18.28
C ILE A 38 -19.78 14.33 -19.58
N GLY A 39 -19.32 15.51 -19.99
CA GLY A 39 -19.66 16.09 -21.28
C GLY A 39 -18.75 15.54 -22.35
N ASN A 40 -18.09 16.45 -23.08
CA ASN A 40 -17.14 16.05 -24.11
C ASN A 40 -15.83 15.56 -23.48
N VAL A 41 -15.51 14.29 -23.72
CA VAL A 41 -14.30 13.62 -23.21
C VAL A 41 -13.04 14.21 -23.84
N ASP A 42 -13.09 14.61 -25.11
CA ASP A 42 -11.93 15.17 -25.81
C ASP A 42 -11.52 16.51 -25.19
N ASP A 43 -12.50 17.34 -24.81
CA ASP A 43 -12.26 18.60 -24.11
C ASP A 43 -11.68 18.37 -22.70
N ALA A 44 -12.12 17.31 -22.01
CA ALA A 44 -11.58 16.93 -20.71
C ALA A 44 -10.14 16.40 -20.78
N LEU A 45 -9.78 15.69 -21.85
CA LEU A 45 -8.42 15.19 -22.07
C LEU A 45 -7.47 16.28 -22.60
N GLY A 46 -7.99 17.25 -23.36
CA GLY A 46 -7.25 18.37 -23.93
C GLY A 46 -7.21 19.63 -23.08
N THR A 47 -7.77 19.60 -21.86
CA THR A 47 -7.88 20.80 -21.01
C THR A 47 -6.53 21.43 -20.71
N ASN A 48 -6.45 22.75 -20.85
CA ASN A 48 -5.27 23.54 -20.50
C ASN A 48 -4.91 23.46 -19.00
N THR A 49 -5.86 23.02 -18.16
CA THR A 49 -5.62 22.81 -16.72
C THR A 49 -4.71 21.62 -16.45
N GLY A 50 -4.55 20.69 -17.41
CA GLY A 50 -3.76 19.47 -17.26
C GLY A 50 -4.40 18.40 -16.37
N TYR A 51 -5.57 18.64 -15.78
CA TYR A 51 -6.27 17.71 -14.91
C TYR A 51 -7.74 17.53 -15.34
N PRO A 52 -8.11 16.38 -15.94
CA PRO A 52 -9.43 16.16 -16.50
C PRO A 52 -10.61 16.35 -15.52
N PHE A 53 -10.42 16.03 -14.23
CA PHE A 53 -11.51 16.15 -13.25
C PHE A 53 -11.97 17.60 -13.04
N MET A 54 -11.07 18.59 -13.19
CA MET A 54 -11.42 20.00 -13.07
C MET A 54 -12.29 20.47 -14.24
N GLU A 55 -11.99 19.98 -15.45
CA GLU A 55 -12.79 20.24 -16.65
C GLU A 55 -14.18 19.61 -16.54
N ILE A 56 -14.26 18.37 -16.05
CA ILE A 56 -15.55 17.70 -15.82
C ILE A 56 -16.43 18.50 -14.85
N PHE A 57 -15.85 19.06 -13.79
CA PHE A 57 -16.59 19.94 -12.87
C PHE A 57 -17.06 21.23 -13.54
N LEU A 58 -16.26 21.82 -14.44
CA LEU A 58 -16.67 22.99 -15.21
C LEU A 58 -17.82 22.66 -16.17
N GLN A 59 -17.72 21.54 -16.89
CA GLN A 59 -18.78 21.06 -17.78
C GLN A 59 -20.07 20.74 -17.02
N ALA A 60 -19.97 20.18 -15.81
CA ALA A 60 -21.13 19.86 -14.99
C ALA A 60 -21.81 21.10 -14.38
N THR A 61 -21.03 22.07 -13.92
CA THR A 61 -21.55 23.26 -13.22
C THR A 61 -21.84 24.45 -14.13
N GLN A 62 -21.26 24.47 -15.33
CA GLN A 62 -21.30 25.59 -16.27
C GLN A 62 -20.84 26.92 -15.64
N SER A 63 -20.07 26.86 -14.55
CA SER A 63 -19.62 28.02 -13.78
C SER A 63 -18.21 27.81 -13.25
N VAL A 64 -17.33 28.78 -13.54
CA VAL A 64 -15.93 28.73 -13.11
C VAL A 64 -15.80 28.75 -11.58
N SER A 65 -16.64 29.53 -10.89
CA SER A 65 -16.61 29.60 -9.42
C SER A 65 -17.13 28.32 -8.77
N GLY A 66 -18.13 27.67 -9.37
CA GLY A 66 -18.64 26.37 -8.93
C GLY A 66 -17.61 25.26 -9.09
N ALA A 67 -16.98 25.18 -10.27
CA ALA A 67 -15.92 24.21 -10.52
C ALA A 67 -14.70 24.41 -9.61
N ALA A 68 -14.25 25.66 -9.44
CA ALA A 68 -13.10 25.99 -8.59
C ALA A 68 -13.34 25.65 -7.12
N THR A 69 -14.54 25.89 -6.59
CA THR A 69 -14.88 25.54 -5.21
C THR A 69 -14.90 24.03 -4.99
N MET A 70 -15.47 23.25 -5.90
CA MET A 70 -15.44 21.78 -5.82
C MET A 70 -14.01 21.23 -5.96
N ALA A 71 -13.20 21.78 -6.87
CA ALA A 71 -11.80 21.41 -7.01
C ALA A 71 -11.00 21.73 -5.74
N ALA A 72 -11.23 22.89 -5.11
CA ALA A 72 -10.58 23.29 -3.86
C ALA A 72 -10.93 22.33 -2.70
N ILE A 73 -12.17 21.85 -2.63
CA ILE A 73 -12.56 20.85 -1.63
C ILE A 73 -11.74 19.56 -1.81
N VAL A 74 -11.63 19.06 -3.05
CA VAL A 74 -10.86 17.84 -3.36
C VAL A 74 -9.38 18.03 -3.04
N THR A 75 -8.79 19.19 -3.34
CA THR A 75 -7.37 19.45 -3.03
C THR A 75 -7.13 19.53 -1.53
N ILE A 76 -8.01 20.16 -0.75
CA ILE A 76 -7.90 20.20 0.72
C ILE A 76 -8.00 18.77 1.30
N LEU A 77 -8.93 17.96 0.81
CA LEU A 77 -9.06 16.56 1.23
C LEU A 77 -7.78 15.76 0.92
N ALA A 78 -7.18 15.97 -0.26
CA ALA A 78 -5.93 15.32 -0.64
C ALA A 78 -4.75 15.74 0.26
N LEU A 79 -4.66 17.02 0.64
CA LEU A 79 -3.65 17.51 1.59
C LEU A 79 -3.80 16.84 2.96
N CYS A 80 -5.02 16.79 3.49
CA CYS A 80 -5.30 16.12 4.76
C CYS A 80 -4.96 14.62 4.71
N ALA A 81 -5.31 13.93 3.61
CA ALA A 81 -4.98 12.52 3.43
C ALA A 81 -3.46 12.27 3.40
N THR A 82 -2.70 13.18 2.78
CA THR A 82 -1.23 13.08 2.68
C THR A 82 -0.56 13.08 4.06
N VAL A 83 -1.06 13.89 5.00
CA VAL A 83 -0.56 13.90 6.39
C VAL A 83 -0.74 12.53 7.06
N GLY A 84 -1.90 11.90 6.86
CA GLY A 84 -2.19 10.57 7.40
C GLY A 84 -1.31 9.47 6.78
N ILE A 85 -1.05 9.54 5.48
CA ILE A 85 -0.15 8.63 4.78
C ILE A 85 1.28 8.80 5.30
N LEU A 86 1.78 10.03 5.44
CA LEU A 86 3.12 10.31 5.95
C LEU A 86 3.31 9.80 7.38
N ALA A 87 2.29 9.97 8.24
CA ALA A 87 2.30 9.42 9.60
C ALA A 87 2.35 7.88 9.60
N SER A 88 1.63 7.23 8.69
CA SER A 88 1.63 5.77 8.56
C SER A 88 2.96 5.25 8.02
N THR A 89 3.50 5.87 6.97
CA THR A 89 4.78 5.51 6.34
C THR A 89 5.94 5.65 7.31
N SER A 90 6.01 6.74 8.07
CA SER A 90 7.07 6.95 9.06
C SER A 90 7.05 5.91 10.19
N ARG A 91 5.87 5.48 10.64
CA ARG A 91 5.76 4.37 11.62
C ARG A 91 6.19 3.02 11.04
N MET A 92 5.82 2.71 9.80
CA MET A 92 6.27 1.48 9.12
C MET A 92 7.79 1.49 8.91
N PHE A 93 8.34 2.63 8.52
CA PHE A 93 9.78 2.81 8.32
C PHE A 93 10.54 2.66 9.65
N TRP A 94 10.01 3.26 10.73
CA TRP A 94 10.56 3.10 12.07
C TRP A 94 10.50 1.65 12.56
N ALA A 95 9.37 0.95 12.38
CA ALA A 95 9.24 -0.44 12.79
C ALA A 95 10.27 -1.34 12.07
N PHE A 96 10.49 -1.10 10.77
CA PHE A 96 11.51 -1.81 10.00
C PHE A 96 12.95 -1.45 10.44
N ALA A 97 13.18 -0.20 10.88
CA ALA A 97 14.45 0.20 11.50
C ALA A 97 14.67 -0.50 12.86
N ARG A 98 13.63 -0.59 13.70
CA ARG A 98 13.66 -1.29 15.00
C ARG A 98 14.06 -2.75 14.83
N ASP A 99 13.57 -3.41 13.79
CA ASP A 99 13.90 -4.80 13.46
C ASP A 99 15.28 -4.94 12.77
N ARG A 100 16.08 -3.87 12.71
CA ARG A 100 17.42 -3.80 12.09
C ARG A 100 17.43 -4.06 10.58
N GLY A 101 16.32 -3.78 9.91
CA GLY A 101 16.17 -3.97 8.46
C GLY A 101 16.87 -2.90 7.62
N LEU A 102 17.07 -1.71 8.17
CA LEU A 102 17.56 -0.55 7.42
C LEU A 102 19.05 -0.23 7.66
N PRO A 103 19.76 0.31 6.65
CA PRO A 103 21.06 0.91 6.88
C PRO A 103 20.89 2.12 7.81
N GLY A 104 21.78 2.25 8.81
CA GLY A 104 21.63 3.31 9.81
C GLY A 104 20.50 3.09 10.81
N TRP A 105 20.02 1.85 10.98
CA TRP A 105 18.94 1.49 11.93
C TRP A 105 19.13 2.10 13.34
N ARG A 106 20.37 2.26 13.82
CA ARG A 106 20.68 2.81 15.14
C ARG A 106 20.16 4.22 15.38
N THR A 107 20.16 5.08 14.35
CA THR A 107 19.63 6.45 14.44
C THR A 107 18.14 6.48 14.10
N LEU A 108 17.73 5.70 13.09
CA LEU A 108 16.36 5.65 12.62
C LEU A 108 15.38 5.07 13.65
N GLN A 109 15.82 4.12 14.49
CA GLN A 109 15.01 3.52 15.56
C GLN A 109 14.80 4.46 16.75
N GLN A 110 15.55 5.56 16.87
CA GLN A 110 15.49 6.41 18.06
C GLN A 110 14.15 7.15 18.11
N VAL A 111 13.49 7.03 19.26
CA VAL A 111 12.25 7.75 19.58
C VAL A 111 12.60 8.89 20.53
N ASN A 112 12.07 10.08 20.27
CA ASN A 112 12.30 11.22 21.16
C ASN A 112 11.52 11.00 22.47
N PRO A 113 12.17 11.07 23.66
CA PRO A 113 11.51 10.83 24.95
C PRO A 113 10.41 11.84 25.28
N SER A 114 10.46 13.07 24.76
CA SER A 114 9.46 14.10 25.07
C SER A 114 8.19 14.02 24.22
N THR A 115 8.33 13.65 22.94
CA THR A 115 7.19 13.61 21.99
C THR A 115 6.73 12.20 21.65
N THR A 116 7.43 11.15 22.12
CA THR A 116 7.18 9.72 21.86
C THR A 116 7.06 9.35 20.37
N ILE A 117 7.61 10.19 19.49
CA ILE A 117 7.52 10.07 18.04
C ILE A 117 8.93 9.86 17.44
N PRO A 118 9.10 8.99 16.42
CA PRO A 118 10.39 8.76 15.77
C PRO A 118 10.74 9.87 14.77
N LEU A 119 11.30 10.97 15.27
CA LEU A 119 11.59 12.17 14.47
C LEU A 119 12.53 11.91 13.28
N TRP A 120 13.56 11.08 13.46
CA TRP A 120 14.50 10.73 12.38
C TRP A 120 13.84 9.95 11.25
N SER A 121 12.93 9.03 11.59
CA SER A 121 12.17 8.28 10.59
C SER A 121 11.26 9.22 9.80
N ILE A 122 10.56 10.14 10.47
CA ILE A 122 9.72 11.16 9.82
C ILE A 122 10.55 12.06 8.90
N ALA A 123 11.69 12.56 9.38
CA ALA A 123 12.55 13.45 8.62
C ALA A 123 13.05 12.77 7.35
N VAL A 124 13.55 11.53 7.44
CA VAL A 124 14.04 10.78 6.28
C VAL A 124 12.92 10.49 5.28
N THR A 125 11.76 9.99 5.74
CA THR A 125 10.63 9.72 4.82
C THR A 125 10.15 11.00 4.14
N THR A 126 10.09 12.12 4.86
CA THR A 126 9.67 13.41 4.32
C THR A 126 10.67 13.95 3.29
N ILE A 127 11.97 13.94 3.61
CA ILE A 127 13.02 14.40 2.70
C ILE A 127 13.03 13.57 1.42
N VAL A 128 12.95 12.25 1.54
CA VAL A 128 12.89 11.36 0.36
C VAL A 128 11.63 11.65 -0.48
N SER A 129 10.47 11.80 0.15
CA SER A 129 9.23 12.18 -0.56
C SER A 129 9.36 13.54 -1.27
N CYS A 130 9.96 14.55 -0.64
CA CYS A 130 10.22 15.84 -1.26
C CYS A 130 11.18 15.72 -2.46
N LEU A 131 12.26 14.94 -2.33
CA LEU A 131 13.21 14.72 -3.41
C LEU A 131 12.57 13.98 -4.59
N LEU A 132 11.73 12.98 -4.33
CA LEU A 132 10.98 12.28 -5.38
C LEU A 132 9.96 13.22 -6.06
N ALA A 133 9.35 14.15 -5.32
CA ALA A 133 8.44 15.14 -5.90
C ALA A 133 9.16 16.13 -6.84
N LEU A 134 10.43 16.46 -6.58
CA LEU A 134 11.23 17.34 -7.45
C LEU A 134 11.49 16.72 -8.84
N ILE A 135 11.41 15.39 -9.00
CA ILE A 135 11.53 14.73 -10.30
C ILE A 135 10.51 15.27 -11.30
N ASN A 136 9.32 15.65 -10.82
CA ASN A 136 8.25 16.18 -11.66
C ASN A 136 8.61 17.52 -12.33
N ILE A 137 9.56 18.29 -11.77
CA ILE A 137 10.05 19.54 -12.38
C ILE A 137 10.86 19.26 -13.64
N GLY A 138 11.65 18.17 -13.64
CA GLY A 138 12.50 17.81 -14.78
C GLY A 138 11.77 16.97 -15.83
N SER A 139 10.99 15.98 -15.39
CA SER A 139 10.26 15.09 -16.29
C SER A 139 9.02 14.48 -15.62
N ALA A 140 7.84 14.83 -16.14
CA ALA A 140 6.58 14.20 -15.75
C ALA A 140 6.58 12.69 -16.05
N THR A 141 7.21 12.25 -17.15
CA THR A 141 7.35 10.83 -17.48
C THR A 141 8.16 10.08 -16.42
N ALA A 142 9.28 10.65 -15.97
CA ALA A 142 10.10 10.05 -14.92
C ALA A 142 9.32 9.95 -13.58
N PHE A 143 8.58 10.99 -13.22
CA PHE A 143 7.73 10.97 -12.02
C PHE A 143 6.61 9.91 -12.11
N ASN A 144 5.94 9.81 -13.26
CA ASN A 144 4.92 8.78 -13.49
C ASN A 144 5.49 7.37 -13.40
N ASN A 145 6.73 7.13 -13.85
CA ASN A 145 7.40 5.83 -13.69
C ASN A 145 7.63 5.48 -12.20
N VAL A 146 7.94 6.47 -11.35
CA VAL A 146 8.10 6.27 -9.89
C VAL A 146 6.75 5.97 -9.22
N ILE A 147 5.67 6.61 -9.66
CA ILE A 147 4.31 6.28 -9.17
C ILE A 147 3.97 4.84 -9.52
N SER A 148 4.17 4.45 -10.78
CA SER A 148 3.88 3.10 -11.25
C SER A 148 4.73 2.02 -10.55
N LEU A 149 5.99 2.32 -10.21
CA LEU A 149 6.81 1.48 -9.32
C LEU A 149 6.12 1.23 -7.98
N SER A 150 5.56 2.28 -7.36
CA SER A 150 4.90 2.18 -6.06
C SER A 150 3.68 1.24 -6.12
N VAL A 151 2.92 1.34 -7.21
CA VAL A 151 1.78 0.45 -7.50
C VAL A 151 2.24 -1.00 -7.72
N ALA A 152 3.29 -1.21 -8.51
CA ALA A 152 3.86 -2.54 -8.74
C ALA A 152 4.39 -3.19 -7.46
N GLY A 153 5.07 -2.42 -6.60
CA GLY A 153 5.55 -2.88 -5.30
C GLY A 153 4.41 -3.26 -4.36
N LEU A 154 3.33 -2.47 -4.34
CA LEU A 154 2.12 -2.77 -3.56
C LEU A 154 1.50 -4.11 -3.96
N TYR A 155 1.26 -4.32 -5.27
CA TYR A 155 0.68 -5.57 -5.75
C TYR A 155 1.61 -6.77 -5.58
N THR A 156 2.91 -6.58 -5.72
CA THR A 156 3.90 -7.64 -5.47
C THR A 156 3.90 -8.06 -4.00
N SER A 157 3.84 -7.10 -3.07
CA SER A 157 3.72 -7.39 -1.62
C SER A 157 2.46 -8.21 -1.30
N TYR A 158 1.33 -7.84 -1.90
CA TYR A 158 0.08 -8.60 -1.75
C TYR A 158 0.16 -9.99 -2.36
N LEU A 159 0.78 -10.13 -3.54
CA LEU A 159 0.97 -11.40 -4.21
C LEU A 159 1.83 -12.36 -3.37
N ILE A 160 2.96 -11.87 -2.83
CA ILE A 160 3.84 -12.67 -1.95
C ILE A 160 3.05 -13.15 -0.72
N CYS A 161 2.32 -12.25 -0.05
CA CYS A 161 1.49 -12.61 1.11
C CYS A 161 0.44 -13.67 0.75
N ALA A 162 -0.27 -13.50 -0.37
CA ALA A 162 -1.30 -14.42 -0.83
C ALA A 162 -0.73 -15.81 -1.17
N VAL A 163 0.40 -15.87 -1.88
CA VAL A 163 1.09 -17.12 -2.23
C VAL A 163 1.58 -17.85 -0.98
N LEU A 164 2.21 -17.16 -0.03
CA LEU A 164 2.66 -17.77 1.22
C LEU A 164 1.49 -18.30 2.05
N LEU A 165 0.37 -17.57 2.07
CA LEU A 165 -0.86 -18.01 2.73
C LEU A 165 -1.42 -19.27 2.06
N LEU A 166 -1.44 -19.32 0.72
CA LEU A 166 -1.94 -20.49 -0.04
C LEU A 166 -1.05 -21.70 0.24
N TYR A 167 0.27 -21.52 0.14
CA TYR A 167 1.25 -22.56 0.42
C TYR A 167 1.01 -23.17 1.80
N ARG A 168 0.99 -22.34 2.86
CA ARG A 168 0.73 -22.81 4.23
C ARG A 168 -0.61 -23.53 4.39
N ARG A 169 -1.64 -23.10 3.64
CA ARG A 169 -2.98 -23.68 3.70
C ARG A 169 -3.03 -25.06 3.03
N THR A 170 -2.26 -25.27 1.97
CA THR A 170 -2.13 -26.55 1.28
C THR A 170 -1.19 -27.54 1.97
N THR A 171 -0.15 -27.06 2.64
CA THR A 171 0.83 -27.90 3.37
C THR A 171 0.38 -28.26 4.80
N GLY A 172 -0.83 -27.88 5.20
CA GLY A 172 -1.36 -28.19 6.54
C GLY A 172 -0.64 -27.45 7.68
N GLY A 173 -0.03 -26.29 7.39
CA GLY A 173 0.75 -25.51 8.36
C GLY A 173 -0.06 -24.71 9.38
N PHE A 174 -1.38 -24.97 9.48
CA PHE A 174 -2.30 -24.28 10.37
C PHE A 174 -2.98 -25.27 11.32
N GLN A 175 -3.04 -24.94 12.60
CA GLN A 175 -3.83 -25.67 13.58
C GLN A 175 -5.13 -24.89 13.87
N GLU A 176 -6.26 -25.58 13.84
CA GLU A 176 -7.53 -25.03 14.32
C GLU A 176 -7.51 -24.96 15.84
N VAL A 177 -7.94 -23.83 16.41
CA VAL A 177 -8.06 -23.68 17.87
C VAL A 177 -9.15 -24.63 18.35
N SER A 178 -8.75 -25.78 18.90
CA SER A 178 -9.68 -26.67 19.59
C SER A 178 -10.23 -25.95 20.83
N SER A 179 -11.54 -25.73 20.84
CA SER A 179 -12.29 -24.99 21.86
C SER A 179 -12.16 -25.53 23.29
N ASN A 180 -11.48 -26.67 23.50
CA ASN A 180 -11.39 -27.38 24.77
C ASN A 180 -10.10 -27.15 25.58
N ASN A 181 -9.10 -26.41 25.09
CA ASN A 181 -7.90 -26.11 25.87
C ASN A 181 -7.95 -24.70 26.47
N SER A 182 -8.03 -24.63 27.81
CA SER A 182 -7.90 -23.43 28.63
C SER A 182 -6.49 -22.80 28.58
N ASP A 183 -5.51 -23.50 28.02
CA ASP A 183 -4.17 -22.97 27.75
C ASP A 183 -4.12 -22.35 26.36
N ARG A 184 -4.45 -21.06 26.26
CA ARG A 184 -4.02 -20.25 25.12
C ARG A 184 -2.53 -19.98 25.31
N PRO A 185 -1.61 -20.57 24.53
CA PRO A 185 -0.22 -20.16 24.61
C PRO A 185 -0.16 -18.67 24.26
N ILE A 186 0.38 -17.86 25.16
CA ILE A 186 0.48 -16.39 25.03
C ILE A 186 1.32 -16.00 23.79
N ILE A 187 2.04 -16.96 23.22
CA ILE A 187 2.99 -16.80 22.11
C ILE A 187 2.41 -17.44 20.85
N VAL A 188 1.47 -16.74 20.20
CA VAL A 188 0.84 -17.14 18.94
C VAL A 188 1.54 -16.43 17.77
N ASN A 189 1.92 -17.16 16.71
CA ASN A 189 2.48 -16.64 15.45
C ASN A 189 3.87 -15.97 15.54
N THR A 190 4.84 -16.58 16.23
CA THR A 190 6.26 -16.16 16.19
C THR A 190 7.06 -16.85 15.10
N ALA A 191 8.26 -16.34 14.80
CA ALA A 191 9.19 -16.97 13.85
C ALA A 191 9.54 -18.40 14.33
N GLY A 192 8.98 -19.42 13.67
CA GLY A 192 9.16 -20.83 14.01
C GLY A 192 7.98 -21.48 14.76
N ALA A 193 7.00 -20.69 15.24
CA ALA A 193 5.77 -21.24 15.82
C ALA A 193 4.75 -21.61 14.74
N GLN A 194 3.86 -22.57 15.05
CA GLN A 194 2.76 -22.90 14.17
C GLN A 194 1.76 -21.74 14.10
N LEU A 195 1.25 -21.48 12.89
CA LEU A 195 0.30 -20.40 12.66
C LEU A 195 -1.09 -20.84 13.12
N ILE A 196 -1.72 -20.02 13.95
CA ILE A 196 -3.05 -20.28 14.47
C ILE A 196 -4.04 -19.32 13.81
N TRP A 197 -5.17 -19.85 13.34
CA TRP A 197 -6.23 -19.03 12.78
C TRP A 197 -6.88 -18.14 13.84
N GLY A 198 -7.05 -16.86 13.51
CA GLY A 198 -7.92 -15.98 14.29
C GLY A 198 -9.39 -16.36 14.11
N PRO A 199 -10.29 -15.85 14.98
CA PRO A 199 -11.74 -16.13 14.91
C PRO A 199 -12.38 -15.68 13.59
N TRP A 200 -11.73 -14.79 12.83
CA TRP A 200 -12.17 -14.37 11.51
C TRP A 200 -11.36 -15.08 10.43
N HIS A 201 -11.88 -16.18 9.88
CA HIS A 201 -11.29 -16.89 8.77
C HIS A 201 -12.35 -17.59 7.92
N ILE A 202 -12.01 -17.91 6.67
CA ILE A 202 -12.82 -18.77 5.80
C ILE A 202 -12.19 -20.17 5.89
N PRO A 203 -12.88 -21.19 6.43
CA PRO A 203 -12.34 -22.54 6.55
C PRO A 203 -12.41 -23.34 5.23
N GLY A 204 -11.67 -24.44 5.17
CA GLY A 204 -11.83 -25.48 4.13
C GLY A 204 -11.62 -25.00 2.69
N LEU A 205 -12.25 -25.67 1.72
CA LEU A 205 -12.05 -25.44 0.28
C LEU A 205 -12.29 -23.98 -0.15
N PHE A 206 -13.30 -23.31 0.41
CA PHE A 206 -13.67 -21.95 0.03
C PHE A 206 -12.55 -20.92 0.24
N GLY A 207 -11.76 -21.05 1.32
CA GLY A 207 -10.62 -20.16 1.51
C GLY A 207 -9.43 -20.46 0.58
N ILE A 208 -9.30 -21.69 0.06
CA ILE A 208 -8.29 -22.01 -0.97
C ILE A 208 -8.75 -21.37 -2.27
N LEU A 209 -10.01 -21.56 -2.66
CA LEU A 209 -10.57 -20.97 -3.88
C LEU A 209 -10.47 -19.44 -3.87
N ASN A 210 -10.82 -18.80 -2.76
CA ASN A 210 -10.71 -17.35 -2.60
C ASN A 210 -9.26 -16.87 -2.75
N ASN A 211 -8.30 -17.56 -2.11
CA ASN A 211 -6.90 -17.16 -2.18
C ASN A 211 -6.28 -17.42 -3.56
N THR A 212 -6.64 -18.54 -4.20
CA THR A 212 -6.25 -18.84 -5.59
C THR A 212 -6.81 -17.78 -6.55
N PHE A 213 -8.07 -17.39 -6.39
CA PHE A 213 -8.67 -16.31 -7.17
C PHE A 213 -7.91 -14.99 -6.97
N ALA A 214 -7.58 -14.64 -5.73
CA ALA A 214 -6.80 -13.45 -5.42
C ALA A 214 -5.41 -13.48 -6.09
N ILE A 215 -4.72 -14.63 -6.08
CA ILE A 215 -3.41 -14.79 -6.74
C ILE A 215 -3.53 -14.63 -8.25
N VAL A 216 -4.52 -15.26 -8.88
CA VAL A 216 -4.75 -15.14 -10.33
C VAL A 216 -5.03 -13.68 -10.70
N TYR A 217 -5.92 -13.02 -9.96
CA TYR A 217 -6.26 -11.62 -10.17
C TYR A 217 -5.06 -10.68 -9.99
N LEU A 218 -4.30 -10.83 -8.90
CA LEU A 218 -3.10 -10.04 -8.64
C LEU A 218 -2.01 -10.29 -9.70
N THR A 219 -1.89 -11.51 -10.20
CA THR A 219 -0.92 -11.84 -11.27
C THR A 219 -1.28 -11.11 -12.56
N ILE A 220 -2.57 -11.11 -12.93
CA ILE A 220 -3.06 -10.39 -14.12
C ILE A 220 -2.80 -8.89 -13.98
N ILE A 221 -3.15 -8.29 -12.83
CA ILE A 221 -2.92 -6.86 -12.60
C ILE A 221 -1.43 -6.52 -12.62
N LEU A 222 -0.60 -7.34 -11.97
CA LEU A 222 0.84 -7.12 -11.94
C LEU A 222 1.46 -7.23 -13.34
N PHE A 223 0.95 -8.10 -14.20
CA PHE A 223 1.36 -8.14 -15.59
C PHE A 223 1.01 -6.84 -16.33
N PHE A 224 -0.25 -6.39 -16.22
CA PHE A 224 -0.71 -5.16 -16.89
C PHE A 224 -0.09 -3.89 -16.32
N SER A 225 0.35 -3.87 -15.06
CA SER A 225 1.03 -2.70 -14.48
C SER A 225 2.40 -2.44 -15.11
N PHE A 226 3.04 -3.46 -15.68
CA PHE A 226 4.27 -3.34 -16.45
C PHE A 226 4.05 -3.21 -17.96
N TRP A 227 2.82 -3.41 -18.43
CA TRP A 227 2.50 -3.38 -19.85
C TRP A 227 2.44 -1.92 -20.38
N PRO A 228 2.91 -1.64 -21.61
CA PRO A 228 2.78 -0.32 -22.22
C PRO A 228 1.31 0.04 -22.51
N PRO A 229 0.86 1.28 -22.22
CA PRO A 229 -0.52 1.68 -22.41
C PRO A 229 -0.90 1.99 -23.87
N VAL A 230 0.09 2.25 -24.73
CA VAL A 230 -0.12 2.68 -26.12
C VAL A 230 0.82 1.98 -27.10
N ILE A 231 0.33 1.80 -28.33
CA ILE A 231 1.08 1.24 -29.46
C ILE A 231 1.04 2.32 -30.58
N PRO A 232 2.16 2.64 -31.24
CA PRO A 232 3.49 2.05 -31.13
C PRO A 232 4.27 2.48 -29.88
N VAL A 233 5.08 1.55 -29.35
CA VAL A 233 5.94 1.82 -28.19
C VAL A 233 7.17 2.60 -28.64
N THR A 234 7.36 3.79 -28.07
CA THR A 234 8.53 4.64 -28.28
C THR A 234 9.27 4.83 -26.95
N ALA A 235 10.49 5.36 -26.97
CA ALA A 235 11.22 5.65 -25.73
C ALA A 235 10.47 6.64 -24.82
N ALA A 236 9.57 7.48 -25.36
CA ALA A 236 8.75 8.40 -24.58
C ALA A 236 7.47 7.74 -24.02
N THR A 237 6.93 6.71 -24.70
CA THR A 237 5.66 6.06 -24.35
C THR A 237 5.82 4.70 -23.67
N MET A 238 7.05 4.21 -23.55
CA MET A 238 7.35 2.96 -22.85
C MET A 238 7.09 3.08 -21.35
N ASN A 239 6.46 2.05 -20.80
CA ASN A 239 6.29 1.91 -19.36
C ASN A 239 7.60 1.39 -18.74
N TYR A 240 8.39 2.28 -18.14
CA TYR A 240 9.68 1.92 -17.53
C TYR A 240 9.56 1.34 -16.12
N SER A 241 8.35 1.10 -15.63
CA SER A 241 8.12 0.58 -14.27
C SER A 241 8.79 -0.76 -14.05
N SER A 242 8.88 -1.61 -15.09
CA SER A 242 9.55 -2.91 -15.02
C SER A 242 11.05 -2.77 -14.74
N LEU A 243 11.72 -1.85 -15.44
CA LEU A 243 13.15 -1.55 -15.26
C LEU A 243 13.42 -1.02 -13.86
N VAL A 244 12.64 -0.04 -13.41
CA VAL A 244 12.82 0.57 -12.09
C VAL A 244 12.53 -0.46 -10.99
N THR A 245 11.48 -1.26 -11.12
CA THR A 245 11.13 -2.30 -10.17
C THR A 245 12.20 -3.38 -10.09
N GLY A 246 12.68 -3.87 -11.24
CA GLY A 246 13.79 -4.82 -11.31
C GLY A 246 15.04 -4.29 -10.63
N SER A 247 15.39 -3.02 -10.87
CA SER A 247 16.54 -2.37 -10.26
C SER A 247 16.42 -2.32 -8.73
N VAL A 248 15.28 -1.86 -8.20
CA VAL A 248 15.03 -1.81 -6.75
C VAL A 248 15.05 -3.20 -6.12
N MET A 249 14.48 -4.20 -6.78
CA MET A 249 14.51 -5.58 -6.31
C MET A 249 15.94 -6.13 -6.25
N ILE A 250 16.76 -5.90 -7.28
CA ILE A 250 18.16 -6.31 -7.30
C ILE A 250 18.92 -5.65 -6.15
N PHE A 251 18.78 -4.33 -5.96
CA PHE A 251 19.41 -3.62 -4.85
C PHE A 251 18.96 -4.17 -3.48
N SER A 252 17.67 -4.48 -3.32
CA SER A 252 17.13 -5.03 -2.09
C SER A 252 17.68 -6.42 -1.78
N VAL A 253 17.78 -7.29 -2.80
CA VAL A 253 18.37 -8.63 -2.68
C VAL A 253 19.85 -8.54 -2.36
N LEU A 254 20.60 -7.70 -3.06
CA LEU A 254 22.03 -7.49 -2.77
C LEU A 254 22.25 -6.98 -1.34
N TYR A 255 21.46 -5.99 -0.91
CA TYR A 255 21.51 -5.49 0.45
C TYR A 255 21.21 -6.58 1.49
N TYR A 256 20.20 -7.41 1.24
CA TYR A 256 19.86 -8.54 2.10
C TYR A 256 21.01 -9.56 2.19
N LEU A 257 21.60 -9.93 1.05
CA LEU A 257 22.69 -10.91 0.99
C LEU A 257 23.97 -10.40 1.65
N VAL A 258 24.30 -9.11 1.51
CA VAL A 258 25.53 -8.52 2.05
C VAL A 258 25.41 -8.21 3.53
N ARG A 259 24.27 -7.67 3.98
CA ARG A 259 24.12 -7.14 5.35
C ARG A 259 22.88 -7.63 6.06
N GLY A 260 21.74 -7.66 5.39
CA GLY A 260 20.45 -7.98 6.01
C GLY A 260 20.45 -9.35 6.71
N ARG A 261 20.99 -10.39 6.06
CA ARG A 261 21.05 -11.76 6.61
C ARG A 261 21.86 -11.91 7.90
N HIS A 262 22.75 -10.97 8.20
CA HIS A 262 23.62 -11.03 9.38
C HIS A 262 23.04 -10.28 10.59
N GLU A 263 22.30 -9.20 10.33
CA GLU A 263 21.78 -8.28 11.35
C GLU A 263 20.30 -8.53 11.67
N TRP A 264 19.52 -8.99 10.69
CA TRP A 264 18.10 -9.22 10.82
C TRP A 264 17.83 -10.54 11.55
N LYS A 265 17.24 -10.46 12.75
CA LYS A 265 16.87 -11.64 13.56
C LYS A 265 15.36 -11.89 13.60
N GLY A 266 14.59 -11.19 12.77
CA GLY A 266 13.13 -11.22 12.79
C GLY A 266 12.52 -10.09 13.64
N PRO A 267 11.18 -10.00 13.65
CA PRO A 267 10.47 -8.93 14.35
C PRO A 267 10.65 -9.04 15.87
N ILE A 268 10.96 -7.92 16.51
CA ILE A 268 11.13 -7.86 17.96
C ILE A 268 9.73 -7.86 18.62
N ILE A 269 9.49 -8.80 19.52
CA ILE A 269 8.22 -8.96 20.23
C ILE A 269 8.33 -8.23 21.58
N GLU A 270 7.58 -7.16 21.74
CA GLU A 270 7.43 -6.48 23.04
C GLU A 270 6.34 -7.23 23.83
N VAL A 271 6.78 -8.10 24.75
CA VAL A 271 5.88 -8.97 25.55
C VAL A 271 5.31 -8.24 26.77
N HIS A 272 5.74 -7.00 27.02
CA HIS A 272 5.33 -6.21 28.19
C HIS A 272 5.02 -4.76 27.77
N LEU A 273 3.74 -4.41 27.84
CA LEU A 273 3.22 -3.05 27.92
C LEU A 273 2.71 -2.81 29.35
#